data_AF-A0A845WU88-F1
#
_entry.id   AF-A0A845WU88-F1
#
_cell.length_a   1.000
_cell.length_b   1.000
_cell.length_c   1.000
_cell.angle_alpha   90.00
_cell.angle_beta   90.00
_cell.angle_gamma   90.00
#
_symmetry.space_group_name_H-M   'P 1'
#
loop_
_entity.id
_entity.type
_entity.pdbx_description
1 polymer ?
#
loop_
_entity_poly.entity_id
_entity_poly.type
_entity_poly.pdbx_seq_one_letter_code
_entity_poly.pdbx_strand_id
1 'polypeptide(L)'
;MLQEYQWWGNDNEPSENLKTKKQLSELGLAPVQAVGVIHCRKYDLYLYDINNPESVRSKRKLSEKQKANIKQLAEINKARHHQKWWEEYCARFELDKKRAIQSCRDFLSSNDWVILDTETTGL
;
A
#
# COMPACT_ATOMS: atom_id res chain seq x y z
N MET A 1 -20.86 20.13 -24.71
CA MET A 1 -20.17 19.06 -25.47
C MET A 1 -18.69 19.37 -25.41
N LEU A 2 -17.83 18.41 -25.08
CA LEU A 2 -16.38 18.65 -24.94
C LEU A 2 -15.75 18.81 -26.32
N GLN A 3 -14.77 19.70 -26.45
CA GLN A 3 -14.04 19.85 -27.72
C GLN A 3 -13.07 18.68 -27.89
N GLU A 4 -13.20 17.96 -28.99
CA GLU A 4 -12.29 16.85 -29.31
C GLU A 4 -11.00 17.40 -29.91
N TYR A 5 -9.86 16.85 -29.49
CA TYR A 5 -8.53 17.21 -29.96
C TYR A 5 -7.77 15.96 -30.42
N GLN A 6 -6.76 16.16 -31.28
CA GLN A 6 -5.90 15.08 -31.78
C GLN A 6 -4.43 15.41 -31.55
N TRP A 7 -3.67 14.45 -31.03
CA TRP A 7 -2.24 14.65 -30.69
C TRP A 7 -1.29 14.33 -31.86
N TRP A 8 -1.77 13.71 -32.93
CA TRP A 8 -0.92 13.10 -33.96
C TRP A 8 -0.76 13.94 -35.24
N GLY A 9 -0.69 15.28 -35.14
CA GLY A 9 -0.28 16.13 -36.28
C GLY A 9 -1.39 16.53 -37.27
N ASN A 10 -2.65 16.62 -36.84
CA ASN A 10 -3.74 17.19 -37.63
C ASN A 10 -4.05 18.64 -37.19
N ASP A 11 -4.86 19.37 -37.97
CA ASP A 11 -5.21 20.80 -37.79
C ASP A 11 -5.80 21.20 -36.41
N ASN A 12 -6.06 20.25 -35.50
CA ASN A 12 -6.71 20.48 -34.21
C ASN A 12 -5.89 19.90 -33.04
N GLU A 13 -4.61 20.27 -32.99
CA GLU A 13 -3.77 20.02 -31.83
C GLU A 13 -4.21 20.86 -30.63
N PRO A 14 -4.12 20.31 -29.41
CA PRO A 14 -4.44 21.06 -28.21
C PRO A 14 -3.43 22.18 -27.99
N SER A 15 -3.91 23.36 -27.62
CA SER A 15 -3.05 24.51 -27.31
C SER A 15 -2.12 24.23 -26.12
N GLU A 16 -0.99 24.95 -26.04
CA GLU A 16 -0.02 24.75 -24.94
C GLU A 16 -0.61 24.98 -23.54
N ASN A 17 -1.69 25.75 -23.44
CA ASN A 17 -2.38 26.04 -22.19
C ASN A 17 -3.22 24.86 -21.69
N LEU A 18 -3.59 23.94 -22.59
CA LEU A 18 -4.34 22.74 -22.26
C LEU A 18 -3.41 21.68 -21.69
N LYS A 19 -3.62 21.35 -20.42
CA LYS A 19 -2.83 20.34 -19.70
C LYS A 19 -3.66 19.14 -19.32
N THR A 20 -2.99 18.01 -19.23
CA THR A 20 -3.53 16.78 -18.66
C THR A 20 -3.58 16.85 -17.13
N LYS A 21 -4.38 15.97 -16.52
CA LYS A 21 -4.45 15.84 -15.05
C LYS A 21 -3.08 15.61 -14.38
N LYS A 22 -2.16 14.89 -15.05
CA LYS A 22 -0.81 14.64 -14.53
C LYS A 22 0.02 15.94 -14.51
N GLN A 23 0.05 16.66 -15.63
CA GLN A 23 0.74 17.94 -15.77
C GLN A 23 0.18 18.99 -14.81
N LEU A 24 -1.14 19.05 -14.62
CA LEU A 24 -1.75 19.93 -13.61
C LEU A 24 -1.23 19.66 -12.20
N SER A 25 -1.08 18.38 -11.83
CA SER A 25 -0.60 18.02 -10.50
C SER A 25 0.85 18.47 -10.25
N GLU A 26 1.68 18.49 -11.29
CA GLU A 26 3.06 19.00 -11.23
C GLU A 26 3.08 20.52 -11.02
N LEU A 27 2.11 21.23 -11.61
CA LEU A 27 1.90 22.67 -11.44
C LEU A 27 1.18 23.06 -10.13
N GLY A 28 0.83 22.09 -9.28
CA GLY A 28 0.08 22.35 -8.05
C GLY A 28 -1.38 22.76 -8.30
N LEU A 29 -1.93 22.39 -9.45
CA LEU A 29 -3.33 22.59 -9.81
C LEU A 29 -4.10 21.27 -9.72
N ALA A 30 -5.41 21.39 -9.54
CA ALA A 30 -6.35 20.28 -9.51
C ALA A 30 -7.40 20.48 -10.62
N PRO A 31 -7.77 19.42 -11.35
CA PRO A 31 -8.81 19.50 -12.37
C PRO A 31 -10.18 19.78 -11.72
N VAL A 32 -10.97 20.62 -12.36
CA VAL A 32 -12.37 20.90 -12.01
C VAL A 32 -13.27 20.44 -13.16
N GLN A 33 -13.16 21.10 -14.32
CA GLN A 33 -13.97 20.79 -15.49
C GLN A 33 -13.07 20.66 -16.72
N ALA A 34 -13.21 19.55 -17.44
CA ALA A 34 -12.50 19.34 -18.70
C ALA A 34 -13.06 20.31 -19.75
N VAL A 35 -12.17 20.87 -20.58
CA VAL A 35 -12.53 21.73 -21.72
C VAL A 35 -12.47 20.93 -23.02
N GLY A 36 -11.56 19.95 -23.06
CA GLY A 36 -11.43 19.07 -24.21
C GLY A 36 -11.08 17.64 -23.85
N VAL A 37 -11.08 16.79 -24.87
CA VAL A 37 -10.77 15.37 -24.77
C VAL A 37 -9.98 14.90 -25.98
N ILE A 38 -9.01 14.03 -25.75
CA ILE A 38 -8.33 13.27 -26.80
C ILE A 38 -8.73 11.82 -26.62
N HIS A 39 -9.50 11.28 -27.57
CA HIS A 39 -9.86 9.88 -27.58
C HIS A 39 -8.65 9.01 -27.90
N CYS A 40 -8.23 8.17 -26.95
CA CYS A 40 -7.18 7.19 -27.17
C CYS A 40 -7.78 5.77 -27.13
N ARG A 41 -7.09 4.80 -27.75
CA ARG A 41 -7.60 3.43 -27.92
C ARG A 41 -8.00 2.71 -26.62
N LYS A 42 -7.40 3.08 -25.48
CA LYS A 42 -7.65 2.43 -24.16
C LYS A 42 -8.41 3.32 -23.17
N TYR A 43 -8.31 4.63 -23.30
CA TYR A 43 -8.88 5.58 -22.36
C TYR A 43 -8.98 6.96 -23.01
N ASP A 44 -9.89 7.78 -22.50
CA ASP A 44 -9.99 9.18 -22.91
C ASP A 44 -9.04 10.04 -22.09
N LEU A 45 -8.31 10.92 -22.76
CA LEU A 45 -7.36 11.83 -22.14
C LEU A 45 -7.98 13.23 -22.10
N TYR A 46 -8.46 13.61 -20.92
CA TYR A 46 -9.08 14.91 -20.69
C TYR A 46 -8.04 16.02 -20.57
N LEU A 47 -8.40 17.17 -21.14
CA LEU A 47 -7.62 18.39 -21.18
C LEU A 47 -8.31 19.49 -20.38
N TYR A 48 -7.50 20.27 -19.67
CA TYR A 48 -7.91 21.32 -18.76
C TYR A 48 -7.14 22.59 -19.08
N ASP A 49 -7.81 23.73 -19.11
CA ASP A 49 -7.19 25.01 -19.40
C ASP A 49 -6.69 25.66 -18.10
N ILE A 50 -5.39 25.97 -18.02
CA ILE A 50 -4.79 26.62 -16.86
C ILE A 50 -5.31 28.06 -16.67
N ASN A 51 -5.64 28.74 -17.77
CA ASN A 51 -6.06 30.13 -17.74
C ASN A 51 -7.54 30.28 -17.39
N ASN A 52 -8.30 29.17 -17.40
CA ASN A 52 -9.72 29.17 -17.07
C ASN A 52 -9.95 28.73 -15.60
N PRO A 53 -10.41 29.63 -14.72
CA PRO A 53 -10.69 29.31 -13.31
C PRO A 53 -11.84 28.31 -13.11
N GLU A 54 -12.71 28.11 -14.11
CA GLU A 54 -13.75 27.08 -14.07
C GLU A 54 -13.19 25.69 -14.41
N SER A 55 -12.07 25.63 -15.14
CA SER A 55 -11.43 24.38 -15.55
C SER A 55 -10.47 23.82 -14.51
N VAL A 56 -9.72 24.70 -13.83
CA VAL A 56 -8.71 24.32 -12.85
C VAL A 56 -8.81 25.11 -11.57
N ARG A 57 -8.40 24.50 -10.45
CA ARG A 57 -8.26 25.19 -9.16
C ARG A 57 -6.92 24.90 -8.52
N SER A 58 -6.46 25.77 -7.62
CA SER A 58 -5.29 25.49 -6.81
C SER A 58 -5.47 24.21 -6.01
N LYS A 59 -4.50 23.29 -6.10
CA LYS A 59 -4.48 22.07 -5.29
C LYS A 59 -4.20 22.49 -3.86
N ARG A 60 -5.11 22.16 -2.95
CA ARG A 60 -4.91 22.42 -1.51
C ARG A 60 -3.61 21.75 -1.07
N LYS A 61 -2.65 22.54 -0.59
CA LYS A 61 -1.47 22.01 0.07
C LYS A 61 -1.92 21.33 1.35
N LEU A 62 -1.46 20.10 1.58
CA LEU A 62 -1.64 19.42 2.86
C LEU A 62 -0.99 20.27 3.96
N SER A 63 -1.69 20.46 5.07
CA SER A 63 -1.11 21.15 6.23
C SER A 63 0.04 20.34 6.80
N GLU A 64 0.97 20.99 7.49
CA GLU A 64 2.10 20.29 8.12
C GLU A 64 1.62 19.21 9.11
N LYS A 65 0.51 19.46 9.82
CA LYS A 65 -0.13 18.46 10.69
C LYS A 65 -0.63 17.24 9.91
N GLN A 66 -1.23 17.43 8.73
CA GLN A 66 -1.68 16.33 7.88
C GLN A 66 -0.49 15.52 7.34
N LYS A 67 0.61 16.19 6.95
CA LYS A 67 1.83 15.50 6.53
C LYS A 67 2.45 14.67 7.65
N ALA A 68 2.52 15.23 8.87
CA ALA A 68 3.02 14.52 10.04
C ALA A 68 2.17 13.28 10.35
N ASN A 69 0.84 13.41 10.32
CA ASN A 69 -0.08 12.28 10.53
C ASN A 69 0.09 11.18 9.48
N ILE A 70 0.27 11.53 8.20
CA ILE A 70 0.50 10.53 7.14
C ILE A 70 1.80 9.77 7.39
N LYS A 71 2.88 10.45 7.79
CA LYS A 71 4.15 9.79 8.15
C LYS A 71 3.98 8.84 9.34
N GLN A 72 3.30 9.28 10.39
CA GLN A 72 3.04 8.46 11.57
C GLN A 72 2.19 7.22 11.23
N LEU A 73 1.15 7.39 10.41
CA LEU A 73 0.31 6.27 9.94
C LEU A 73 1.11 5.28 9.08
N ALA A 74 2.05 5.77 8.26
CA ALA A 74 2.91 4.90 7.47
C ALA A 74 3.81 4.03 8.36
N GLU A 75 4.37 4.58 9.43
CA GLU A 75 5.17 3.83 10.40
C GLU A 75 4.35 2.80 11.16
N ILE A 76 3.18 3.19 11.67
CA ILE A 76 2.25 2.29 12.37
C ILE A 76 1.85 1.13 11.44
N ASN A 77 1.52 1.42 10.19
CA ASN A 77 1.14 0.39 9.22
C ASN A 77 2.30 -0.56 8.92
N LYS A 78 3.54 -0.06 8.82
CA LYS A 78 4.72 -0.90 8.64
C LYS A 78 4.91 -1.85 9.82
N ALA A 79 4.79 -1.34 11.05
CA ALA A 79 4.88 -2.15 12.26
C ALA A 79 3.77 -3.21 12.32
N ARG A 80 2.54 -2.84 11.99
CA ARG A 80 1.39 -3.77 11.93
C ARG A 80 1.58 -4.86 10.88
N HIS A 81 2.07 -4.51 9.70
CA HIS A 81 2.38 -5.48 8.65
C HIS A 81 3.47 -6.46 9.09
N HIS A 82 4.53 -5.96 9.72
CA HIS A 82 5.59 -6.80 10.26
C HIS A 82 5.07 -7.74 11.36
N GLN A 83 4.26 -7.23 12.30
CA GLN A 83 3.66 -8.04 13.34
C GLN A 83 2.78 -9.14 12.76
N LYS A 84 1.90 -8.81 11.82
CA LYS A 84 1.04 -9.79 11.15
C LYS A 84 1.86 -10.88 10.44
N TRP A 85 2.93 -10.49 9.74
CA TRP A 85 3.85 -11.45 9.13
C TRP A 85 4.51 -12.35 10.18
N TRP A 86 4.98 -11.78 11.30
CA TRP A 86 5.59 -12.56 12.37
C TRP A 86 4.61 -13.56 12.99
N GLU A 87 3.36 -13.12 13.24
CA GLU A 87 2.28 -13.97 13.76
C GLU A 87 1.93 -15.11 12.80
N GLU A 88 1.87 -14.84 11.50
CA GLU A 88 1.52 -15.84 10.48
C GLU A 88 2.63 -16.87 10.24
N TYR A 89 3.89 -16.46 10.24
CA TYR A 89 4.99 -17.29 9.74
C TYR A 89 5.99 -17.75 10.82
N CYS A 90 6.21 -16.96 11.87
CA CYS A 90 7.28 -17.21 12.84
C CYS A 90 6.76 -17.61 14.23
N ALA A 91 5.65 -17.01 14.67
CA ALA A 91 5.13 -17.18 16.02
C ALA A 91 4.81 -18.64 16.34
N ARG A 92 4.31 -19.40 15.36
CA ARG A 92 3.94 -20.81 15.54
C ARG A 92 5.15 -21.69 15.88
N PHE A 93 6.28 -21.50 15.21
CA PHE A 93 7.52 -22.24 15.51
C PHE A 93 8.04 -21.94 16.91
N GLU A 94 8.03 -20.68 17.33
CA GLU A 94 8.46 -20.29 18.68
C GLU A 94 7.51 -20.82 19.77
N LEU A 95 6.20 -20.81 19.50
CA LEU A 95 5.20 -21.39 20.40
C LEU A 95 5.38 -22.90 20.54
N ASP A 96 5.59 -23.62 19.44
CA ASP A 96 5.81 -25.06 19.45
C ASP A 96 7.12 -25.42 20.15
N LYS A 97 8.19 -24.65 19.94
CA LYS A 97 9.45 -24.81 20.68
C LYS A 97 9.25 -24.67 22.19
N LYS A 98 8.54 -23.63 22.63
CA LYS A 98 8.24 -23.43 24.06
C LYS A 98 7.39 -24.56 24.63
N ARG A 99 6.37 -25.02 23.90
CA ARG A 99 5.52 -26.15 24.29
C ARG A 99 6.30 -27.45 24.38
N ALA A 100 7.20 -27.72 23.43
CA ALA A 100 8.06 -28.89 23.45
C ALA A 100 9.00 -28.88 24.66
N ILE A 101 9.68 -27.75 24.92
CA ILE A 101 10.54 -27.60 26.11
C ILE A 101 9.76 -27.83 27.40
N GLN A 102 8.56 -27.25 27.51
CA GLN A 102 7.72 -27.44 28.68
C GLN A 102 7.29 -28.90 28.83
N SER A 103 6.86 -29.54 27.74
CA SER A 103 6.47 -30.96 27.74
C SER A 103 7.64 -31.86 28.17
N CYS A 104 8.87 -31.59 27.71
CA CYS A 104 10.05 -32.32 28.14
C CYS A 104 10.34 -32.12 29.64
N ARG A 105 10.17 -30.89 30.16
CA ARG A 105 10.33 -30.62 31.59
C ARG A 105 9.28 -31.35 32.42
N ASP A 106 8.03 -31.30 31.99
CA ASP A 106 6.91 -31.97 32.65
C ASP A 106 7.13 -33.49 32.67
N PHE A 107 7.55 -34.06 31.54
CA PHE A 107 7.97 -35.45 31.42
C PHE A 107 9.10 -35.75 32.43
N LEU A 108 10.23 -35.06 32.36
CA LEU A 108 11.35 -35.31 33.29
C LEU A 108 11.00 -35.10 34.78
N SER A 109 9.98 -34.31 35.10
CA SER A 109 9.52 -34.08 36.47
C SER A 109 8.58 -35.16 37.01
N SER A 110 8.05 -36.04 36.16
CA SER A 110 7.32 -37.22 36.60
C SER A 110 8.28 -38.20 37.28
N ASN A 111 7.86 -38.86 38.35
CA ASN A 111 8.64 -39.89 39.05
C ASN A 111 8.22 -41.32 38.67
N ASP A 112 7.28 -41.48 37.74
CA ASP A 112 6.74 -42.79 37.30
C ASP A 112 7.52 -43.40 36.13
N TRP A 113 8.83 -43.13 36.05
CA TRP A 113 9.69 -43.75 35.04
C TRP A 113 10.03 -45.18 35.44
N VAL A 114 9.28 -46.14 34.92
CA VAL A 114 9.74 -47.55 34.89
C VAL A 114 10.84 -47.64 33.84
N ILE A 115 12.09 -47.47 34.27
CA ILE A 115 13.25 -47.76 33.44
C ILE A 115 13.34 -49.28 33.34
N LEU A 116 12.89 -49.83 32.21
CA LEU A 116 13.10 -51.25 31.87
C LEU A 116 14.56 -51.43 31.50
N ASP A 117 15.38 -51.71 32.50
CA ASP A 117 16.75 -52.16 32.30
C ASP A 117 16.73 -53.64 31.92
N THR A 118 17.05 -53.93 30.66
CA THR A 118 17.11 -55.29 30.11
C THR A 118 18.22 -56.13 30.74
N GLU A 119 19.17 -55.53 31.46
CA GLU A 119 20.23 -56.28 32.15
C GLU A 119 19.81 -56.76 33.55
N THR A 120 18.84 -56.09 34.21
CA THR A 120 18.41 -56.43 35.58
C THR A 120 17.00 -56.99 35.69
N THR A 121 16.13 -56.80 34.69
CA THR A 121 14.71 -57.22 34.77
C THR A 121 14.42 -58.65 34.27
N GLY A 122 15.39 -59.34 33.66
CA GLY A 122 15.29 -60.78 33.37
C GLY A 122 14.09 -61.22 32.50
N LEU A 123 13.64 -60.35 31.59
CA LEU A 123 12.72 -60.67 30.49
C LEU A 123 13.48 -60.95 29.19
#